data_AF-A0A072P9X0-F1
#
_entry.id   AF-A0A072P9X0-F1
#
_cell.length_a   1.000
_cell.length_b   1.000
_cell.length_c   1.000
_cell.angle_alpha   90.00
_cell.angle_beta   90.00
_cell.angle_gamma   90.00
#
_symmetry.space_group_name_H-M   'P 1'
#
loop_
_entity.id
_entity.type
_entity.pdbx_description
1 polymer ?
#
loop_
_entity_poly.entity_id
_entity_poly.type
_entity_poly.pdbx_seq_one_letter_code
_entity_poly.pdbx_strand_id
1 'polypeptide(L)'
;MHCQISKQKQKQITCPELTDRLKIPDIEVYLSRSLGLSLSVLGVIVLFFTGTIPLSSSIAAPIASLDDSTDPKASYAVPILRVTMLFHLLTAIYCYMRYVNVSQTGFLLGSAGYGALACMGMWCMVFGTGAGRTSKRTGADKRTTGFPFKNTSAYDKKKDRKMG
;
A
#
# COMPACT_ATOMS: atom_id res chain seq x y z
N MET A 1 -51.24 -40.55 16.80
CA MET A 1 -50.70 -39.20 16.51
C MET A 1 -49.65 -38.71 17.52
N HIS A 2 -49.37 -39.43 18.61
CA HIS A 2 -48.38 -39.03 19.64
C HIS A 2 -46.89 -39.13 19.24
N CYS A 3 -46.55 -39.85 18.17
CA CYS A 3 -45.16 -40.12 17.78
C CYS A 3 -44.51 -38.97 16.98
N GLN A 4 -45.29 -38.12 16.32
CA GLN A 4 -44.77 -37.01 15.50
C GLN A 4 -44.43 -35.77 16.35
N ILE A 5 -45.04 -35.63 17.53
CA ILE A 5 -44.83 -34.47 18.41
C ILE A 5 -43.48 -34.58 19.15
N SER A 6 -43.01 -35.80 19.47
CA SER A 6 -41.71 -35.97 20.14
C SER A 6 -40.52 -35.69 19.22
N LYS A 7 -40.61 -36.01 17.92
CA LYS A 7 -39.53 -35.73 16.95
C LYS A 7 -39.33 -34.24 16.70
N GLN A 8 -40.41 -33.44 16.69
CA GLN A 8 -40.32 -31.98 16.56
C GLN A 8 -39.71 -31.34 17.81
N LYS A 9 -40.08 -31.82 19.00
CA LYS A 9 -39.47 -31.37 20.26
C LYS A 9 -37.99 -31.75 20.36
N GLN A 10 -37.60 -32.95 19.94
CA GLN A 10 -36.19 -33.37 19.94
C GLN A 10 -35.34 -32.56 18.93
N LYS A 11 -35.87 -32.26 17.75
CA LYS A 11 -35.18 -31.45 16.74
C LYS A 11 -35.00 -29.99 17.17
N GLN A 12 -35.87 -29.49 18.05
CA GLN A 12 -35.83 -28.12 18.55
C GLN A 12 -35.00 -27.95 19.82
N ILE A 13 -34.83 -29.02 20.62
CA ILE A 13 -34.00 -29.02 21.84
C ILE A 13 -32.52 -29.31 21.52
N THR A 14 -32.22 -29.89 20.36
CA THR A 14 -30.84 -30.20 19.93
C THR A 14 -30.33 -29.11 18.99
N CYS A 15 -29.67 -28.10 19.56
CA CYS A 15 -28.70 -27.19 18.92
C CYS A 15 -29.19 -25.91 18.20
N PRO A 16 -29.77 -24.94 18.93
CA PRO A 16 -29.38 -23.54 18.76
C PRO A 16 -28.21 -23.18 19.69
N GLU A 17 -28.15 -23.75 20.90
CA GLU A 17 -27.10 -23.48 21.90
C GLU A 17 -25.72 -24.00 21.44
N LEU A 18 -25.62 -25.22 20.90
CA LEU A 18 -24.31 -25.77 20.47
C LEU A 18 -23.73 -24.99 19.28
N THR A 19 -24.60 -24.48 18.40
CA THR A 19 -24.22 -23.65 17.26
C THR A 19 -23.74 -22.28 17.69
N ASP A 20 -24.32 -21.71 18.75
CA ASP A 20 -23.87 -20.44 19.34
C ASP A 20 -22.54 -20.59 20.10
N ARG A 21 -22.29 -21.75 20.72
CA ARG A 21 -21.01 -22.07 21.39
C ARG A 21 -19.86 -22.34 20.40
N LEU A 22 -20.18 -22.82 19.19
CA LEU A 22 -19.21 -23.07 18.12
C LEU A 22 -19.14 -21.93 17.09
N LYS A 23 -20.00 -20.91 17.23
CA LYS A 23 -20.00 -19.73 16.37
C LYS A 23 -18.77 -18.91 16.69
N ILE A 24 -17.78 -18.98 15.81
CA ILE A 24 -16.61 -18.12 15.87
C ILE A 24 -17.11 -16.67 15.79
N PRO A 25 -16.80 -15.83 16.78
CA PRO A 25 -17.31 -14.47 16.79
C PRO A 25 -16.69 -13.70 15.62
N ASP A 26 -17.49 -12.83 14.99
CA ASP A 26 -17.08 -12.11 13.78
C ASP A 26 -15.80 -11.28 13.97
N ILE A 27 -15.54 -10.87 15.21
CA ILE A 27 -14.32 -10.15 15.60
C ILE A 27 -13.07 -11.02 15.54
N GLU A 28 -13.14 -12.31 15.90
CA GLU A 28 -11.99 -13.23 15.80
C GLU A 28 -11.65 -13.46 14.32
N VAL A 29 -12.67 -13.70 13.49
CA VAL A 29 -12.48 -13.86 12.04
C VAL A 29 -11.88 -12.61 11.42
N TYR A 30 -12.34 -11.42 11.83
CA TYR A 30 -11.79 -10.15 11.39
C TYR A 30 -10.33 -9.98 11.83
N LEU A 31 -10.04 -10.26 13.10
CA LEU A 31 -8.70 -10.18 13.67
C LEU A 31 -7.75 -11.11 12.91
N SER A 32 -8.06 -12.40 12.78
CA SER A 32 -7.21 -13.38 12.08
C SER A 32 -6.91 -12.96 10.63
N ARG A 33 -7.90 -12.43 9.90
CA ARG A 33 -7.70 -11.93 8.53
C ARG A 33 -6.82 -10.68 8.48
N SER A 34 -7.05 -9.72 9.37
CA SER A 34 -6.23 -8.49 9.44
C SER A 34 -4.78 -8.78 9.84
N LEU A 35 -4.57 -9.76 10.73
CA LEU A 35 -3.27 -10.19 11.21
C LEU A 35 -2.51 -10.94 10.11
N GLY A 36 -3.18 -11.84 9.39
CA GLY A 36 -2.60 -12.53 8.23
C GLY A 36 -2.16 -11.58 7.12
N LEU A 37 -2.99 -10.58 6.79
CA LEU A 37 -2.65 -9.54 5.81
C LEU A 37 -1.46 -8.69 6.27
N SER A 38 -1.41 -8.32 7.57
CA SER A 38 -0.31 -7.54 8.13
C SER A 38 1.01 -8.32 8.16
N LEU A 39 0.98 -9.60 8.54
CA LEU A 39 2.16 -10.48 8.54
C LEU A 39 2.71 -10.72 7.13
N SER A 40 1.84 -10.84 6.13
CA SER A 40 2.27 -10.98 4.73
C SER A 40 3.09 -9.77 4.28
N VAL A 41 2.63 -8.55 4.59
CA VAL A 41 3.36 -7.32 4.25
C VAL A 41 4.65 -7.18 5.05
N LEU A 42 4.63 -7.48 6.35
CA LEU A 42 5.84 -7.49 7.16
C LEU A 42 6.87 -8.48 6.60
N GLY A 43 6.44 -9.67 6.18
CA GLY A 43 7.30 -10.65 5.50
C GLY A 43 7.93 -10.10 4.23
N VAL A 44 7.14 -9.44 3.37
CA VAL A 44 7.64 -8.80 2.15
C VAL A 44 8.64 -7.68 2.46
N ILE A 45 8.35 -6.82 3.44
CA ILE A 45 9.26 -5.74 3.86
C ILE A 45 10.57 -6.32 4.40
N VAL A 46 10.50 -7.37 5.22
CA VAL A 46 11.68 -8.05 5.76
C VAL A 46 12.54 -8.62 4.63
N LEU A 47 11.95 -9.24 3.60
CA LEU A 47 12.71 -9.73 2.43
C LEU A 47 13.48 -8.59 1.73
N PHE A 48 12.89 -7.41 1.59
CA PHE A 48 13.59 -6.25 1.05
C PHE A 48 14.73 -5.77 1.98
N PHE A 49 14.51 -5.77 3.31
CA PHE A 49 15.53 -5.38 4.28
C PHE A 49 16.68 -6.39 4.41
N THR A 50 16.40 -7.69 4.28
CA THR A 50 17.43 -8.74 4.30
C THR A 50 18.29 -8.71 3.04
N GLY A 51 17.89 -7.97 1.99
CA GLY A 51 18.66 -7.83 0.76
C GLY A 51 18.78 -9.12 -0.03
N THR A 52 17.89 -10.09 0.19
CA THR A 52 17.88 -11.40 -0.49
C THR A 52 17.46 -11.30 -1.95
N ILE A 53 16.89 -10.17 -2.36
CA ILE A 53 16.45 -9.89 -3.72
C ILE A 53 17.50 -8.99 -4.38
N PRO A 54 18.39 -9.52 -5.24
CA PRO A 54 19.25 -8.68 -6.06
C PRO A 54 18.36 -7.92 -7.05
N LEU A 55 18.24 -6.61 -6.84
CA LEU A 55 17.51 -5.70 -7.72
C LEU A 55 18.27 -5.59 -9.05
N SER A 56 18.09 -6.58 -9.93
CA SER A 56 18.56 -6.52 -11.31
C SER A 56 17.96 -5.28 -11.98
N SER A 57 18.78 -4.55 -12.72
CA SER A 57 18.71 -3.12 -13.10
C SER A 57 17.39 -2.54 -13.68
N SER A 58 16.32 -3.31 -13.80
CA SER A 58 15.04 -2.89 -14.38
C SER A 58 14.08 -2.24 -13.36
N ILE A 59 14.04 -2.70 -12.10
CA ILE A 59 13.15 -2.10 -11.07
C ILE A 59 13.72 -0.82 -10.43
N ALA A 60 15.03 -0.63 -10.52
CA ALA A 60 15.72 0.59 -10.11
C ALA A 60 15.74 1.68 -11.20
N ALA A 61 15.08 1.50 -12.34
CA ALA A 61 15.20 2.40 -13.48
C ALA A 61 14.68 3.86 -13.28
N PRO A 62 13.92 4.26 -12.24
CA PRO A 62 13.75 5.68 -11.94
C PRO A 62 14.88 6.27 -11.09
N ILE A 63 15.74 5.44 -10.48
CA ILE A 63 16.75 5.82 -9.48
C ILE A 63 18.17 5.33 -9.78
N ALA A 64 18.40 4.63 -10.91
CA ALA A 64 19.75 4.35 -11.43
C ALA A 64 20.47 5.62 -11.94
N SER A 65 19.90 6.82 -11.72
CA SER A 65 20.56 8.11 -11.91
C SER A 65 20.78 8.88 -10.60
N LEU A 66 20.69 8.21 -9.44
CA LEU A 66 21.44 8.64 -8.26
C LEU A 66 22.89 8.24 -8.51
N ASP A 67 23.57 9.06 -9.31
CA ASP A 67 24.97 8.92 -9.65
C ASP A 67 25.81 9.00 -8.37
N ASP A 68 26.19 7.81 -7.93
CA ASP A 68 27.42 7.49 -7.21
C ASP A 68 27.56 7.94 -5.75
N SER A 69 27.96 6.97 -4.92
CA SER A 69 28.45 7.06 -3.55
C SER A 69 27.45 7.37 -2.40
N THR A 70 27.39 6.40 -1.47
CA THR A 70 27.29 6.58 0.00
C THR A 70 25.99 6.28 0.77
N ASP A 71 24.91 5.76 0.19
CA ASP A 71 23.86 5.15 1.05
C ASP A 71 23.14 3.95 0.43
N PRO A 72 23.51 2.69 0.79
CA PRO A 72 22.83 1.49 0.33
C PRO A 72 21.36 1.39 0.81
N LYS A 73 20.91 2.24 1.75
CA LYS A 73 19.52 2.26 2.23
C LYS A 73 18.55 2.96 1.27
N ALA A 74 19.04 3.88 0.43
CA ALA A 74 18.18 4.62 -0.49
C ALA A 74 17.54 3.73 -1.58
N SER A 75 18.21 2.63 -1.96
CA SER A 75 17.75 1.70 -3.01
C SER A 75 16.50 0.91 -2.64
N TYR A 76 16.22 0.73 -1.34
CA TYR A 76 15.09 -0.06 -0.86
C TYR A 76 13.85 0.79 -0.53
N ALA A 77 13.98 2.12 -0.49
CA ALA A 77 12.88 3.01 -0.14
C ALA A 77 11.70 2.93 -1.14
N VAL A 78 11.99 2.91 -2.44
CA VAL A 78 10.98 2.86 -3.50
C VAL A 78 10.20 1.54 -3.55
N PRO A 79 10.83 0.34 -3.52
CA PRO A 79 10.07 -0.91 -3.51
C PRO A 79 9.22 -1.07 -2.24
N ILE A 80 9.73 -0.67 -1.06
CA ILE A 80 8.97 -0.71 0.20
C ILE A 80 7.76 0.24 0.13
N LEU A 81 7.94 1.44 -0.41
CA LEU A 81 6.85 2.40 -0.62
C LEU A 81 5.76 1.84 -1.55
N ARG A 82 6.15 1.14 -2.63
CA ARG A 82 5.19 0.51 -3.56
C ARG A 82 4.38 -0.59 -2.88
N VAL A 83 5.04 -1.48 -2.13
CA VAL A 83 4.38 -2.60 -1.44
C VAL A 83 3.40 -2.08 -0.39
N THR A 84 3.83 -1.13 0.43
CA THR A 84 2.98 -0.53 1.47
C THR A 84 1.80 0.22 0.88
N MET A 85 2.01 0.96 -0.23
CA MET A 85 0.92 1.63 -0.94
C MET A 85 -0.10 0.64 -1.52
N LEU A 86 0.34 -0.43 -2.18
CA LEU A 86 -0.54 -1.48 -2.72
C LEU A 86 -1.30 -2.19 -1.61
N PHE A 87 -0.65 -2.45 -0.47
CA PHE A 87 -1.31 -3.00 0.70
C PHE A 87 -2.45 -2.11 1.19
N HIS A 88 -2.18 -0.83 1.44
CA HIS A 88 -3.19 0.12 1.90
C HIS A 88 -4.36 0.23 0.89
N LEU A 89 -4.07 0.19 -0.42
CA LEU A 89 -5.10 0.20 -1.46
C LEU A 89 -5.97 -1.06 -1.41
N LEU A 90 -5.37 -2.25 -1.37
CA LEU A 90 -6.09 -3.53 -1.31
C LEU A 90 -6.91 -3.65 -0.01
N THR A 91 -6.35 -3.20 1.12
CA THR A 91 -7.08 -3.18 2.39
C THR A 91 -8.24 -2.19 2.37
N ALA A 92 -8.08 -1.02 1.74
CA ALA A 92 -9.18 -0.07 1.57
C ALA A 92 -10.34 -0.65 0.73
N ILE A 93 -10.02 -1.36 -0.36
CA ILE A 93 -11.00 -2.06 -1.20
C ILE A 93 -11.68 -3.18 -0.41
N TYR A 94 -10.91 -3.97 0.35
CA TYR A 94 -11.44 -5.03 1.21
C TYR A 94 -12.43 -4.48 2.26
N CYS A 95 -12.05 -3.41 2.96
CA CYS A 95 -12.91 -2.75 3.93
C CYS A 95 -14.17 -2.20 3.27
N TYR A 96 -14.07 -1.61 2.07
CA TYR A 96 -15.23 -1.14 1.32
C TYR A 96 -16.18 -2.29 0.93
N MET A 97 -15.65 -3.39 0.39
CA MET A 97 -16.44 -4.58 0.06
C MET A 97 -17.14 -5.14 1.29
N ARG A 98 -16.47 -5.19 2.45
CA ARG A 98 -17.09 -5.63 3.71
C ARG A 98 -18.16 -4.66 4.20
N TYR A 99 -17.96 -3.35 4.01
CA TYR A 99 -18.98 -2.34 4.32
C TYR A 99 -20.27 -2.57 3.51
N VAL A 100 -20.16 -2.85 2.20
CA VAL A 100 -21.34 -3.13 1.36
C VAL A 100 -22.12 -4.37 1.83
N ASN A 101 -21.44 -5.37 2.38
CA ASN A 101 -22.08 -6.61 2.83
C ASN A 101 -22.66 -6.55 4.26
N VAL A 102 -21.96 -5.87 5.18
CA VAL A 102 -22.27 -5.89 6.63
C VAL A 102 -22.88 -4.56 7.11
N SER A 103 -22.77 -3.49 6.31
CA SER A 103 -23.27 -2.13 6.61
C SER A 103 -22.77 -1.51 7.91
N GLN A 104 -21.67 -2.03 8.47
CA GLN A 104 -21.09 -1.53 9.71
C GLN A 104 -20.13 -0.36 9.43
N THR A 105 -20.37 0.78 10.07
CA THR A 105 -19.64 2.05 9.86
C THR A 105 -18.14 1.94 10.13
N GLY A 106 -17.71 1.01 11.00
CA GLY A 106 -16.30 0.73 11.25
C GLY A 106 -15.53 0.32 9.99
N PHE A 107 -16.15 -0.44 9.08
CA PHE A 107 -15.53 -0.81 7.81
C PHE A 107 -15.42 0.37 6.84
N LEU A 108 -16.38 1.31 6.88
CA LEU A 108 -16.33 2.53 6.09
C LEU A 108 -15.19 3.45 6.55
N LEU A 109 -15.04 3.63 7.87
CA LEU A 109 -13.93 4.40 8.45
C LEU A 109 -12.58 3.76 8.16
N GLY A 110 -12.50 2.42 8.25
CA GLY A 110 -11.33 1.67 7.84
C GLY A 110 -10.97 1.90 6.37
N SER A 111 -11.97 1.82 5.47
CA SER A 111 -11.76 2.08 4.04
C SER A 111 -11.25 3.50 3.78
N ALA A 112 -11.82 4.50 4.44
CA ALA A 112 -11.37 5.90 4.32
C ALA A 112 -9.93 6.09 4.85
N GLY A 113 -9.61 5.52 6.01
CA GLY A 113 -8.28 5.62 6.61
C GLY A 113 -7.19 4.96 5.76
N TYR A 114 -7.43 3.71 5.33
CA TYR A 114 -6.52 3.01 4.42
C TYR A 114 -6.44 3.68 3.04
N GLY A 115 -7.54 4.24 2.54
CA GLY A 115 -7.57 5.02 1.31
C GLY A 115 -6.70 6.27 1.38
N ALA A 116 -6.76 7.03 2.48
CA ALA A 116 -5.91 8.20 2.68
C ALA A 116 -4.42 7.85 2.70
N LEU A 117 -4.04 6.73 3.34
CA LEU A 117 -2.67 6.24 3.33
C LEU A 117 -2.22 5.80 1.93
N ALA A 118 -3.10 5.18 1.15
CA ALA A 118 -2.82 4.83 -0.25
C ALA A 118 -2.60 6.09 -1.11
N CYS A 119 -3.41 7.13 -0.93
CA CYS A 119 -3.24 8.43 -1.59
C CYS A 119 -1.91 9.08 -1.20
N MET A 120 -1.52 9.02 0.08
CA MET A 120 -0.24 9.52 0.55
C MET A 120 0.94 8.74 -0.05
N GLY A 121 0.84 7.41 -0.12
CA GLY A 121 1.84 6.57 -0.79
C GLY A 121 1.96 6.89 -2.28
N MET A 122 0.84 7.12 -2.96
CA MET A 122 0.81 7.57 -4.36
C MET A 122 1.42 8.97 -4.54
N TRP A 123 1.15 9.89 -3.62
CA TRP A 123 1.77 11.22 -3.61
C TRP A 123 3.30 11.11 -3.49
N CYS A 124 3.79 10.29 -2.55
CA CYS A 124 5.21 10.00 -2.39
C CYS A 124 5.82 9.34 -3.64
N MET A 125 5.06 8.53 -4.38
CA MET A 125 5.54 7.99 -5.66
C MET A 125 5.61 9.04 -6.77
N VAL A 126 4.60 9.90 -6.91
CA VAL A 126 4.55 10.89 -8.01
C VAL A 126 5.56 12.01 -7.79
N PHE A 127 5.69 12.49 -6.55
CA PHE A 127 6.50 13.67 -6.23
C PHE A 127 7.79 13.35 -5.48
N GLY A 128 7.85 12.22 -4.77
CA GLY A 128 9.01 11.83 -3.97
C GLY A 128 10.05 11.01 -4.71
N THR A 129 9.72 10.35 -5.83
CA THR A 129 10.69 9.55 -6.60
C THR A 129 11.33 10.32 -7.77
N GLY A 130 11.14 11.64 -7.84
CA GLY A 130 11.76 12.47 -8.87
C GLY A 130 13.26 12.59 -8.65
N ALA A 131 14.06 12.04 -9.58
CA ALA A 131 15.51 12.19 -9.55
C ALA A 131 15.90 13.68 -9.58
N GLY A 132 16.53 14.15 -8.50
CA GLY A 132 17.10 15.48 -8.42
C GLY A 132 18.30 15.61 -9.34
N ARG A 133 18.08 15.87 -10.63
CA ARG A 133 19.15 16.19 -11.57
C ARG A 133 19.45 17.67 -11.51
N THR A 134 20.30 18.09 -10.58
CA THR A 134 20.99 19.37 -10.73
C THR A 134 22.10 19.20 -11.77
N SER A 135 22.16 20.11 -12.74
CA SER A 135 23.18 20.06 -13.78
C SER A 135 24.55 20.38 -13.18
N LYS A 136 25.48 19.42 -13.11
CA LYS A 136 26.89 19.67 -12.73
C LYS A 136 27.52 20.81 -13.59
N ARG A 137 27.08 20.97 -14.85
CA ARG A 137 27.59 21.97 -15.81
C ARG A 137 27.05 23.39 -15.62
N THR A 138 25.79 23.55 -15.20
CA THR A 138 25.13 24.88 -15.17
C THR A 138 24.62 25.28 -13.79
N GLY A 139 24.71 24.38 -12.79
CA GLY A 139 24.10 24.54 -11.46
C GLY A 139 22.58 24.72 -11.51
N ALA A 140 21.98 24.61 -12.69
CA ALA A 140 20.56 24.79 -12.89
C ALA A 140 19.84 23.53 -12.45
N ASP A 141 18.74 23.73 -11.74
CA ASP A 141 17.81 22.67 -11.41
C ASP A 141 17.16 22.15 -12.70
N LYS A 142 17.46 20.89 -13.09
CA LYS A 142 16.81 20.27 -14.25
C LYS A 142 15.41 19.74 -13.90
N ARG A 143 14.89 20.00 -12.70
CA ARG A 143 13.49 19.71 -12.31
C ARG A 143 12.48 20.66 -12.98
N THR A 144 12.74 21.14 -14.18
CA THR A 144 11.72 21.75 -15.04
C THR A 144 10.86 20.66 -15.65
N THR A 145 10.27 19.80 -14.83
CA THR A 145 9.25 18.84 -15.27
C THR A 145 8.03 19.67 -15.60
N GLY A 146 7.74 19.85 -16.89
CA GLY A 146 6.64 20.69 -17.36
C GLY A 146 5.24 20.13 -17.11
N PHE A 147 5.06 19.36 -16.04
CA PHE A 147 3.80 18.75 -15.64
C PHE A 147 3.31 19.35 -14.32
N PRO A 148 2.07 19.85 -14.22
CA PRO A 148 1.10 20.04 -15.31
C PRO A 148 1.35 21.29 -16.16
N PHE A 149 2.27 22.19 -15.77
CA PHE A 149 2.58 23.41 -16.51
C PHE A 149 4.08 23.55 -16.78
N LYS A 150 4.43 23.90 -18.03
CA LYS A 150 5.80 24.08 -18.48
C LYS A 150 6.39 25.39 -17.94
N ASN A 151 7.29 25.30 -16.97
CA ASN A 151 8.05 26.45 -16.48
C ASN A 151 9.12 26.86 -17.49
N THR A 152 8.87 27.93 -18.25
CA THR A 152 9.79 28.44 -19.28
C THR A 152 10.90 29.33 -18.67
N SER A 153 10.69 29.81 -17.44
CA SER A 153 11.55 30.76 -16.72
C SER A 153 12.75 30.09 -16.05
N ALA A 154 12.64 28.80 -15.73
CA ALA A 154 13.66 28.07 -14.99
C ALA A 154 14.87 27.60 -15.85
N TYR A 155 14.72 27.55 -17.18
CA TYR A 155 15.81 27.22 -18.09
C TYR A 155 16.37 28.48 -18.76
N ASP A 156 17.56 28.92 -18.30
CA ASP A 156 18.26 30.05 -18.90
C ASP A 156 19.20 29.59 -20.03
N LYS A 157 18.73 29.75 -21.28
CA LYS A 157 19.50 29.50 -22.51
C LYS A 157 20.77 30.35 -22.60
N LYS A 158 20.81 31.54 -21.98
CA LYS A 158 21.97 32.45 -22.05
C LYS A 158 23.10 31.96 -21.15
N LYS A 159 22.78 31.40 -19.98
CA LYS A 159 23.76 30.77 -19.07
C LYS A 159 24.42 29.55 -19.70
N ASP A 160 23.67 28.78 -20.50
CA ASP A 160 24.17 27.59 -21.20
C ASP A 160 25.12 27.93 -22.36
N ARG A 161 24.88 29.06 -23.06
CA ARG A 161 25.73 29.53 -24.19
C ARG A 161 27.04 30.19 -23.79
N LYS A 162 27.18 30.68 -22.56
CA LYS A 162 28.42 31.32 -22.07
C LYS A 162 29.52 30.34 -21.66
N MET A 163 29.21 29.04 -21.59
CA MET A 163 30.05 28.02 -20.97
C MET A 163 30.43 26.89 -21.94
N GLY A 164 30.25 27.11 -23.25
CA GLY A 164 30.71 26.24 -24.34
C GLY A 164 31.66 27.00 -25.24
#